data_AF-A0A0L0BIU7-F1
#
_entry.id   AF-A0A0L0BIU7-F1
#
_cell.length_a   1.000
_cell.length_b   1.000
_cell.length_c   1.000
_cell.angle_alpha   90.00
_cell.angle_beta   90.00
_cell.angle_gamma   90.00
#
_symmetry.space_group_name_H-M   'P 1'
#
loop_
_entity.id
_entity.type
_entity.pdbx_description
1 polymer ?
#
loop_
_entity_poly.entity_id
_entity_poly.type
_entity_poly.pdbx_seq_one_letter_code
_entity_poly.pdbx_strand_id
1 'polypeptide(L)'
;MDNSVAMFVHYDTQLIGEPVQVSGQDETVIPLGAKPEGATELAVILRCQGAGTFNVFIDGQPKVTVVCDEDSSATAGGGSYFSVEDRPTHAVTVDAGDGERYEVWASWAARAVPPAPSPEQTEAIADGEVNEAEYHAQFDRYSECMTAAGYPLGSINKSDTVITYNNPAAAVTSGDEGRCYAEHFSQVDMAWQSDHAPQTTIEQAR
;
A
#
# COMPACT_ATOMS: atom_id res chain seq x y z
N MET A 1 -7.50 -1.05 19.18
CA MET A 1 -7.50 -0.55 17.79
C MET A 1 -8.75 -1.08 17.13
N ASP A 2 -9.52 -0.21 16.48
CA ASP A 2 -10.62 -0.64 15.62
C ASP A 2 -10.08 -1.62 14.56
N ASN A 3 -10.86 -2.64 14.20
CA ASN A 3 -10.46 -3.71 13.27
C ASN A 3 -10.11 -3.12 11.89
N SER A 4 -10.67 -1.95 11.57
CA SER A 4 -10.37 -1.15 10.37
C SER A 4 -8.92 -0.67 10.31
N VAL A 5 -8.35 -0.18 11.42
CA VAL A 5 -6.96 0.31 11.47
C VAL A 5 -5.96 -0.83 11.25
N ALA A 6 -6.24 -1.99 11.82
CA ALA A 6 -5.40 -3.18 11.67
C ALA A 6 -5.36 -3.72 10.22
N MET A 7 -6.34 -3.39 9.39
CA MET A 7 -6.31 -3.75 7.96
C MET A 7 -5.44 -2.81 7.11
N PHE A 8 -5.24 -1.56 7.54
CA PHE A 8 -4.51 -0.54 6.76
C PHE A 8 -3.08 -0.31 7.27
N VAL A 9 -2.83 -0.53 8.56
CA VAL A 9 -1.50 -0.47 9.13
C VAL A 9 -0.86 -1.84 9.03
N HIS A 10 0.05 -2.01 8.06
CA HIS A 10 0.85 -3.23 7.94
C HIS A 10 1.68 -3.43 9.22
N TYR A 11 1.86 -4.67 9.69
CA TYR A 11 2.59 -4.97 10.93
C TYR A 11 4.08 -4.62 10.88
N ASP A 12 4.65 -4.45 9.69
CA ASP A 12 6.00 -3.93 9.48
C ASP A 12 6.07 -2.38 9.56
N THR A 13 4.92 -1.72 9.75
CA THR A 13 4.83 -0.30 10.06
C THR A 13 5.02 -0.06 11.55
N GLN A 14 6.05 0.69 11.90
CA GLN A 14 6.18 1.26 13.23
C GLN A 14 5.35 2.55 13.33
N LEU A 15 4.35 2.56 14.20
CA LEU A 15 3.67 3.80 14.59
C LEU A 15 4.48 4.54 15.65
N ILE A 16 4.66 5.84 15.48
CA ILE A 16 5.52 6.69 16.32
C ILE A 16 4.66 7.75 16.99
N GLY A 17 4.73 7.80 18.33
CA GLY A 17 3.85 8.66 19.12
C GLY A 17 2.43 8.11 19.25
N GLU A 18 1.53 8.94 19.76
CA GLU A 18 0.13 8.58 19.97
C GLU A 18 -0.68 8.88 18.71
N PRO A 19 -1.40 7.90 18.14
CA PRO A 19 -2.32 8.16 17.05
C PRO A 19 -3.45 9.10 17.46
N VAL A 20 -3.88 9.93 16.53
CA VAL A 20 -5.01 10.84 16.70
C VAL A 20 -6.24 10.20 16.05
N GLN A 21 -7.39 10.25 16.73
CA GLN A 21 -8.67 9.79 16.21
C GLN A 21 -9.72 10.89 16.44
N VAL A 22 -10.38 11.33 15.36
CA VAL A 22 -11.32 12.46 15.38
C VAL A 22 -12.56 12.09 14.59
N SER A 23 -13.73 12.31 15.16
CA SER A 23 -14.98 12.37 14.40
C SER A 23 -15.21 13.80 13.92
N GLY A 24 -15.38 13.98 12.60
CA GLY A 24 -15.53 15.26 11.96
C GLY A 24 -16.85 15.41 11.21
N GLN A 25 -17.16 16.64 10.84
CA GLN A 25 -18.26 17.05 9.98
C GLN A 25 -17.80 18.26 9.16
N ASP A 26 -18.28 18.39 7.92
CA ASP A 26 -17.88 19.45 6.99
C ASP A 26 -16.33 19.51 6.87
N GLU A 27 -15.74 20.71 6.88
CA GLU A 27 -14.30 20.87 7.00
C GLU A 27 -13.82 20.68 8.45
N THR A 28 -12.84 19.79 8.66
CA THR A 28 -12.13 19.62 9.94
C THR A 28 -10.62 19.66 9.72
N VAL A 29 -9.92 20.47 10.51
CA VAL A 29 -8.45 20.53 10.56
C VAL A 29 -7.95 19.83 11.81
N ILE A 30 -7.10 18.82 11.63
CA ILE A 30 -6.52 17.99 12.69
C ILE A 30 -5.03 18.36 12.81
N PRO A 31 -4.64 19.13 13.84
CA PRO A 31 -3.24 19.47 14.05
C PRO A 31 -2.47 18.26 14.56
N LEU A 32 -1.33 17.96 13.94
CA LEU A 32 -0.45 16.84 14.29
C LEU A 32 0.86 17.26 14.95
N GLY A 33 1.21 18.55 14.86
CA GLY A 33 2.47 19.08 15.38
C GLY A 33 3.67 18.74 14.49
N ALA A 34 4.87 18.81 15.04
CA ALA A 34 6.09 18.46 14.33
C ALA A 34 6.19 16.95 14.09
N LYS A 35 6.83 16.55 12.99
CA LYS A 35 7.16 15.15 12.73
C LYS A 35 8.14 14.64 13.80
N PRO A 36 7.84 13.56 14.53
CA PRO A 36 8.75 13.00 15.52
C PRO A 36 9.97 12.33 14.85
N GLU A 37 11.08 12.26 15.60
CA GLU A 37 12.28 11.56 15.14
C GLU A 37 11.97 10.10 14.77
N GLY A 38 12.52 9.63 13.66
CA GLY A 38 12.29 8.29 13.13
C GLY A 38 11.06 8.16 12.23
N ALA A 39 10.10 9.08 12.28
CA ALA A 39 8.96 9.05 11.37
C ALA A 39 9.35 9.52 9.96
N THR A 40 8.94 8.74 8.97
CA THR A 40 9.19 9.01 7.56
C THR A 40 7.91 9.43 6.82
N GLU A 41 6.76 9.01 7.34
CA GLU A 41 5.45 9.18 6.69
C GLU A 41 4.35 9.43 7.72
N LEU A 42 3.19 9.82 7.22
CA LEU A 42 1.94 9.88 7.97
C LEU A 42 0.97 8.84 7.43
N ALA A 43 0.52 7.91 8.28
CA ALA A 43 -0.57 7.01 7.98
C ALA A 43 -1.89 7.71 8.31
N VAL A 44 -2.81 7.79 7.34
CA VAL A 44 -4.12 8.41 7.52
C VAL A 44 -5.19 7.46 7.02
N ILE A 45 -6.23 7.27 7.83
CA ILE A 45 -7.40 6.46 7.50
C ILE A 45 -8.62 7.36 7.66
N LEU A 46 -9.43 7.45 6.62
CA LEU A 46 -10.73 8.10 6.65
C LEU A 46 -11.81 7.05 6.53
N ARG A 47 -12.83 7.14 7.40
CA ARG A 47 -14.04 6.34 7.36
C ARG A 47 -15.25 7.25 7.20
N CYS A 48 -16.04 6.99 6.16
CA CYS A 48 -17.29 7.69 5.95
C CYS A 48 -18.34 7.25 6.97
N GLN A 49 -19.18 8.18 7.43
CA GLN A 49 -20.36 7.88 8.25
C GLN A 49 -21.67 8.08 7.48
N GLY A 50 -21.57 8.30 6.16
CA GLY A 50 -22.67 8.49 5.22
C GLY A 50 -22.15 8.62 3.79
N ALA A 51 -23.06 8.67 2.81
CA ALA A 51 -22.69 8.97 1.44
C ALA A 51 -22.17 10.42 1.32
N GLY A 52 -21.18 10.64 0.46
CA GLY A 52 -20.53 11.93 0.32
C GLY A 52 -19.20 11.88 -0.43
N THR A 53 -18.58 13.05 -0.59
CA THR A 53 -17.25 13.18 -1.18
C THR A 53 -16.32 13.89 -0.20
N PHE A 54 -15.25 13.21 0.19
CA PHE A 54 -14.34 13.67 1.24
C PHE A 54 -12.95 13.88 0.63
N ASN A 55 -12.46 15.12 0.69
CA ASN A 55 -11.14 15.47 0.20
C ASN A 55 -10.16 15.57 1.37
N VAL A 56 -9.10 14.77 1.33
CA VAL A 56 -8.05 14.79 2.35
C VAL A 56 -6.87 15.60 1.85
N PHE A 57 -6.45 16.55 2.66
CA PHE A 57 -5.28 17.39 2.45
C PHE A 57 -4.25 17.15 3.56
N ILE A 58 -2.98 17.17 3.18
CA ILE A 58 -1.86 17.16 4.12
C ILE A 58 -1.09 18.46 3.92
N ASP A 59 -1.01 19.27 4.97
CA ASP A 59 -0.42 20.61 4.93
C ASP A 59 -0.98 21.49 3.80
N GLY A 60 -2.30 21.40 3.59
CA GLY A 60 -3.02 22.13 2.54
C GLY A 60 -2.81 21.60 1.12
N GLN A 61 -2.04 20.52 0.92
CA GLN A 61 -1.88 19.88 -0.38
C GLN A 61 -2.91 18.76 -0.54
N PRO A 62 -3.71 18.74 -1.62
CA PRO A 62 -4.67 17.67 -1.86
C PRO A 62 -3.93 16.35 -2.05
N LYS A 63 -4.38 15.29 -1.38
CA LYS A 63 -3.75 13.97 -1.45
C LYS A 63 -4.68 12.90 -1.99
N VAL A 64 -5.91 12.83 -1.48
CA VAL A 64 -6.87 11.80 -1.90
C VAL A 64 -8.29 12.32 -1.80
N THR A 65 -9.13 11.88 -2.73
CA THR A 65 -10.57 12.04 -2.68
C THR A 65 -11.20 10.68 -2.42
N VAL A 66 -12.01 10.60 -1.38
CA VAL A 66 -12.77 9.39 -1.03
C VAL A 66 -14.23 9.66 -1.36
N VAL A 67 -14.81 8.82 -2.22
CA VAL A 67 -16.23 8.88 -2.57
C VAL A 67 -16.92 7.70 -1.92
N CYS A 68 -17.97 7.98 -1.16
CA CYS A 68 -18.77 6.99 -0.45
C CYS A 68 -20.20 7.06 -0.97
N ASP A 69 -20.74 5.94 -1.42
CA ASP A 69 -22.15 5.81 -1.79
C ASP A 69 -22.96 5.17 -0.65
N GLU A 70 -24.29 5.18 -0.80
CA GLU A 70 -25.19 4.65 0.24
C GLU A 70 -24.98 3.14 0.47
N ASP A 71 -24.62 2.40 -0.58
CA ASP A 71 -24.43 0.95 -0.55
C ASP A 71 -23.07 0.53 0.07
N SER A 72 -22.08 1.41 0.06
CA SER A 72 -20.72 1.14 0.56
C SER A 72 -20.44 1.75 1.94
N SER A 73 -21.28 2.68 2.42
CA SER A 73 -21.05 3.53 3.61
C SER A 73 -20.70 2.83 4.95
N ALA A 74 -20.95 1.53 5.12
CA ALA A 74 -20.53 0.79 6.33
C ALA A 74 -19.05 0.34 6.33
N THR A 75 -18.49 0.16 5.12
CA THR A 75 -17.10 -0.26 4.84
C THR A 75 -16.33 0.79 4.03
N ALA A 76 -16.99 1.85 3.56
CA ALA A 76 -16.41 2.85 2.69
C ALA A 76 -15.52 3.81 3.50
N GLY A 77 -14.27 3.82 3.08
CA GLY A 77 -13.17 4.51 3.70
C GLY A 77 -11.89 4.13 2.99
N GLY A 78 -10.86 4.94 3.16
CA GLY A 78 -9.55 4.71 2.55
C GLY A 78 -8.46 5.00 3.55
N GLY A 79 -7.42 4.17 3.53
CA GLY A 79 -6.17 4.40 4.24
C GLY A 79 -5.03 4.61 3.26
N SER A 80 -4.12 5.54 3.56
CA SER A 80 -2.90 5.74 2.78
C SER A 80 -1.76 6.27 3.64
N TYR A 81 -0.54 6.14 3.11
CA TYR A 81 0.68 6.69 3.68
C TYR A 81 1.10 7.90 2.86
N PHE A 82 1.43 8.99 3.54
CA PHE A 82 1.85 10.23 2.90
C PHE A 82 3.25 10.60 3.38
N SER A 83 4.18 10.73 2.44
CA SER A 83 5.45 11.40 2.71
C SER A 83 5.17 12.87 3.04
N VAL A 84 5.81 13.35 4.11
CA VAL A 84 5.76 14.76 4.49
C VAL A 84 7.17 15.33 4.55
N GLU A 85 7.28 16.60 4.17
CA GLU A 85 8.50 17.38 4.37
C GLU A 85 8.78 17.56 5.87
N ASP A 86 10.02 17.85 6.24
CA ASP A 86 10.34 18.17 7.63
C ASP A 86 9.94 19.62 7.93
N ARG A 87 8.81 19.80 8.64
CA ARG A 87 8.25 21.11 9.00
C ARG A 87 7.92 21.16 10.49
N PRO A 88 7.92 22.36 11.10
CA PRO A 88 7.64 22.49 12.54
C PRO A 88 6.19 22.12 12.92
N THR A 89 5.27 22.11 11.95
CA THR A 89 3.86 21.79 12.17
C THR A 89 3.27 21.12 10.95
N HIS A 90 2.50 20.06 11.19
CA HIS A 90 1.72 19.37 10.19
C HIS A 90 0.24 19.33 10.58
N ALA A 91 -0.62 19.22 9.57
CA ALA A 91 -2.04 19.03 9.77
C ALA A 91 -2.65 18.14 8.67
N VAL A 92 -3.66 17.36 9.08
CA VAL A 92 -4.59 16.70 8.16
C VAL A 92 -5.83 17.57 8.10
N THR A 93 -6.26 17.95 6.90
CA THR A 93 -7.57 18.56 6.69
C THR A 93 -8.45 17.58 5.94
N VAL A 94 -9.69 17.42 6.39
CA VAL A 94 -10.72 16.78 5.61
C VAL A 94 -11.76 17.82 5.27
N ASP A 95 -11.98 18.03 3.98
CA ASP A 95 -13.05 18.87 3.44
C ASP A 95 -14.16 17.95 2.94
N ALA A 96 -15.37 18.14 3.47
CA ALA A 96 -16.56 17.35 3.17
C ALA A 96 -17.74 18.29 2.95
N GLY A 97 -18.77 17.82 2.23
CA GLY A 97 -19.98 18.60 1.99
C GLY A 97 -20.75 18.93 3.27
N ASP A 98 -21.58 19.97 3.22
CA ASP A 98 -22.42 20.40 4.35
C ASP A 98 -23.24 19.24 4.94
N GLY A 99 -23.03 18.97 6.22
CA GLY A 99 -23.68 17.92 6.99
C GLY A 99 -23.02 16.54 6.90
N GLU A 100 -22.05 16.33 6.00
CA GLU A 100 -21.37 15.04 5.82
C GLU A 100 -20.47 14.74 7.02
N ARG A 101 -20.54 13.50 7.54
CA ARG A 101 -19.81 13.07 8.74
C ARG A 101 -18.83 11.98 8.42
N TYR A 102 -17.74 11.97 9.16
CA TYR A 102 -16.65 11.01 8.99
C TYR A 102 -15.87 10.81 10.28
N GLU A 103 -14.99 9.82 10.25
CA GLU A 103 -13.99 9.56 11.27
C GLU A 103 -12.62 9.49 10.62
N VAL A 104 -11.65 10.16 11.20
CA VAL A 104 -10.25 10.14 10.76
C VAL A 104 -9.41 9.55 11.87
N TRP A 105 -8.54 8.63 11.48
CA TRP A 105 -7.41 8.18 12.29
C TRP A 105 -6.12 8.59 11.58
N ALA A 106 -5.18 9.17 12.31
CA ALA A 106 -3.88 9.58 11.77
C ALA A 106 -2.75 9.24 12.74
N SER A 107 -1.63 8.77 12.22
CA SER A 107 -0.45 8.47 13.03
C SER A 107 0.84 8.67 12.24
N TRP A 108 1.88 9.16 12.92
CA TRP A 108 3.22 9.14 12.37
C TRP A 108 3.71 7.71 12.21
N ALA A 109 4.29 7.41 11.06
CA ALA A 109 4.67 6.07 10.68
C ALA A 109 6.11 6.03 10.15
N ALA A 110 6.76 4.90 10.41
CA ALA A 110 7.95 4.45 9.72
C ALA A 110 7.66 3.05 9.19
N ARG A 111 7.37 2.94 7.89
CA ARG A 111 7.26 1.63 7.23
C ARG A 111 8.64 0.99 7.17
N ALA A 112 8.69 -0.33 7.30
CA ALA A 112 9.91 -1.07 7.03
C ALA A 112 10.40 -0.71 5.62
N VAL A 113 11.67 -0.32 5.53
CA VAL A 113 12.31 -0.10 4.23
C VAL A 113 12.39 -1.47 3.55
N PRO A 114 11.84 -1.64 2.33
CA PRO A 114 11.96 -2.89 1.61
C PRO A 114 13.44 -3.30 1.50
N PRO A 115 13.77 -4.59 1.67
CA PRO A 115 15.13 -5.05 1.51
C PRO A 115 15.64 -4.74 0.10
N ALA A 116 16.95 -4.59 -0.02
CA ALA A 116 17.58 -4.58 -1.34
C ALA A 116 17.32 -5.92 -2.06
N PRO A 117 17.30 -5.94 -3.40
CA PRO A 117 17.23 -7.19 -4.14
C PRO A 117 18.35 -8.15 -3.74
N SER A 118 18.03 -9.44 -3.72
CA SER A 118 19.02 -10.49 -3.56
C SER A 118 20.07 -10.44 -4.68
N PRO A 119 21.29 -10.96 -4.43
CA PRO A 119 22.31 -11.07 -5.46
C PRO A 119 21.81 -11.77 -6.72
N GLU A 120 21.01 -12.83 -6.57
CA GLU A 120 20.46 -13.57 -7.69
C GLU A 120 19.44 -12.76 -8.49
N GLN A 121 18.57 -11.99 -7.84
CA GLN A 121 17.65 -11.11 -8.56
C GLN A 121 18.42 -9.99 -9.27
N THR A 122 19.47 -9.47 -8.63
CA THR A 122 20.35 -8.43 -9.21
C THR A 122 21.06 -8.94 -10.46
N GLU A 123 21.54 -10.19 -10.43
CA GLU A 123 22.17 -10.85 -11.58
C GLU A 123 21.17 -11.07 -12.72
N ALA A 124 19.95 -11.53 -12.40
CA ALA A 124 18.89 -11.80 -13.37
C ALA A 124 18.39 -10.57 -14.15
N ILE A 125 18.70 -9.34 -13.69
CA ILE A 125 18.34 -8.11 -14.39
C ILE A 125 19.56 -7.36 -14.94
N ALA A 126 20.77 -7.90 -14.74
CA ALA A 126 22.01 -7.16 -14.96
C ALA A 126 22.28 -6.85 -16.45
N ASP A 127 21.80 -7.70 -17.35
CA ASP A 127 21.91 -7.54 -18.80
C ASP A 127 20.73 -6.77 -19.42
N GLY A 128 19.71 -6.45 -18.61
CA GLY A 128 18.54 -5.67 -19.01
C GLY A 128 17.43 -6.47 -19.68
N GLU A 129 17.52 -7.80 -19.73
CA GLU A 129 16.47 -8.68 -20.26
C GLU A 129 16.22 -9.82 -19.28
N VAL A 130 14.96 -10.10 -18.96
CA VAL A 130 14.60 -11.26 -18.12
C VAL A 130 14.14 -12.38 -19.03
N ASN A 131 14.80 -13.53 -18.96
CA ASN A 131 14.35 -14.74 -19.65
C ASN A 131 13.44 -15.62 -18.75
N GLU A 132 12.75 -16.59 -19.37
CA GLU A 132 11.78 -17.45 -18.68
C GLU A 132 12.41 -18.23 -17.51
N ALA A 133 13.66 -18.68 -17.67
CA ALA A 133 14.35 -19.44 -16.63
C ALA A 133 14.66 -18.55 -15.41
N GLU A 134 15.09 -17.31 -15.63
CA GLU A 134 15.27 -16.32 -14.56
C GLU A 134 13.95 -15.99 -13.88
N TYR A 135 12.89 -15.71 -14.66
CA TYR A 135 11.57 -15.42 -14.11
C TYR A 135 11.08 -16.53 -13.17
N HIS A 136 11.15 -17.79 -13.61
CA HIS A 136 10.75 -18.94 -12.79
C HIS A 136 11.67 -19.17 -11.60
N ALA A 137 12.99 -19.02 -11.77
CA ALA A 137 13.95 -19.22 -10.68
C ALA A 137 13.76 -18.19 -9.56
N GLN A 138 13.47 -16.93 -9.90
CA GLN A 138 13.23 -15.87 -8.93
C GLN A 138 11.87 -16.02 -8.24
N PHE A 139 10.84 -16.46 -8.97
CA PHE A 139 9.57 -16.85 -8.34
C PHE A 139 9.75 -17.99 -7.33
N ASP A 140 10.59 -18.99 -7.65
CA ASP A 140 10.87 -20.09 -6.73
C ASP A 140 11.54 -19.61 -5.44
N ARG A 141 12.49 -18.68 -5.53
CA ARG A 141 13.12 -18.05 -4.36
C ARG A 141 12.12 -17.27 -3.51
N TYR A 142 11.21 -16.54 -4.15
CA TYR A 142 10.12 -15.86 -3.45
C TYR A 142 9.22 -16.85 -2.70
N SER A 143 8.81 -17.94 -3.37
CA SER A 143 7.99 -19.01 -2.78
C SER A 143 8.70 -19.71 -1.61
N GLU A 144 10.01 -19.93 -1.71
CA GLU A 144 10.84 -20.49 -0.64
C GLU A 144 10.95 -19.53 0.56
N CYS A 145 11.18 -18.23 0.33
CA CYS A 145 11.20 -17.22 1.37
C CYS A 145 9.87 -17.15 2.13
N MET A 146 8.75 -17.16 1.40
CA MET A 146 7.40 -17.17 1.96
C MET A 146 7.13 -18.43 2.79
N THR A 147 7.59 -19.59 2.31
CA THR A 147 7.49 -20.85 3.06
C THR A 147 8.34 -20.81 4.34
N ALA A 148 9.55 -20.26 4.28
CA ALA A 148 10.44 -20.10 5.44
C ALA A 148 9.87 -19.13 6.49
N ALA A 149 9.14 -18.10 6.05
CA ALA A 149 8.40 -17.19 6.92
C ALA A 149 7.12 -17.80 7.52
N GLY A 150 6.75 -19.03 7.14
CA GLY A 150 5.55 -19.71 7.62
C GLY A 150 4.28 -19.40 6.85
N TYR A 151 4.39 -18.74 5.69
CA TYR A 151 3.27 -18.31 4.85
C TYR A 151 3.38 -18.83 3.40
N PRO A 152 3.32 -20.15 3.16
CA PRO A 152 3.44 -20.68 1.80
C PRO A 152 2.38 -20.13 0.85
N LEU A 153 2.78 -19.87 -0.41
CA LEU A 153 1.89 -19.37 -1.46
C LEU A 153 0.80 -20.39 -1.83
N GLY A 154 -0.39 -19.89 -2.18
CA GLY A 154 -1.52 -20.71 -2.63
C GLY A 154 -1.72 -20.66 -4.14
N SER A 155 -2.44 -21.66 -4.69
CA SER A 155 -2.92 -21.70 -6.08
C SER A 155 -1.89 -21.35 -7.16
N ILE A 156 -0.64 -21.79 -6.98
CA ILE A 156 0.45 -21.48 -7.91
C ILE A 156 0.20 -22.15 -9.26
N ASN A 157 0.13 -21.37 -10.33
CA ASN A 157 0.16 -21.84 -11.71
C ASN A 157 1.37 -21.23 -12.45
N LYS A 158 2.28 -22.10 -12.87
CA LYS A 158 3.48 -21.77 -13.65
C LYS A 158 3.40 -22.17 -15.13
N SER A 159 2.25 -22.66 -15.60
CA SER A 159 2.12 -23.07 -17.01
C SER A 159 1.89 -21.90 -17.95
N ASP A 160 1.44 -20.76 -17.42
CA ASP A 160 1.13 -19.57 -18.18
C ASP A 160 2.37 -18.68 -18.26
N THR A 161 2.42 -17.79 -19.27
CA THR A 161 3.53 -16.85 -19.44
C THR A 161 3.75 -15.98 -18.19
N VAL A 162 2.68 -15.58 -17.51
CA VAL A 162 2.75 -14.87 -16.23
C VAL A 162 2.31 -15.83 -15.13
N ILE A 163 3.16 -16.01 -14.12
CA ILE A 163 2.87 -16.92 -13.01
C ILE A 163 1.72 -16.34 -12.19
N THR A 164 0.67 -17.13 -11.96
CA THR A 164 -0.45 -16.73 -11.09
C THR A 164 -0.39 -17.48 -9.76
N TYR A 165 -0.69 -16.79 -8.67
CA TYR A 165 -0.60 -17.32 -7.31
C TYR A 165 -1.42 -16.45 -6.35
N ASN A 166 -1.62 -16.93 -5.12
CA ASN A 166 -2.31 -16.21 -4.05
C ASN A 166 -1.40 -16.05 -2.84
N ASN A 167 -1.34 -14.82 -2.31
CA ASN A 167 -0.68 -14.51 -1.05
C ASN A 167 -1.63 -14.75 0.13
N PRO A 168 -1.21 -15.46 1.20
CA PRO A 168 -1.98 -15.53 2.43
C PRO A 168 -2.17 -14.13 3.03
N ALA A 169 -3.40 -13.79 3.44
CA ALA A 169 -3.70 -12.47 4.02
C ALA A 169 -2.79 -12.13 5.21
N ALA A 170 -2.50 -13.12 6.08
CA ALA A 170 -1.62 -12.95 7.22
C ALA A 170 -0.18 -12.55 6.82
N ALA A 171 0.30 -13.01 5.67
CA ALA A 171 1.64 -12.67 5.17
C ALA A 171 1.72 -11.20 4.76
N VAL A 172 0.67 -10.71 4.07
CA VAL A 172 0.52 -9.29 3.70
C VAL A 172 0.40 -8.42 4.93
N THR A 173 -0.39 -8.84 5.92
CA THR A 173 -0.50 -8.07 7.16
C THR A 173 0.84 -8.06 7.90
N SER A 174 1.56 -9.19 7.95
CA SER A 174 2.87 -9.28 8.65
C SER A 174 4.00 -8.47 8.00
N GLY A 175 3.87 -8.11 6.73
CA GLY A 175 4.93 -7.50 5.92
C GLY A 175 5.92 -8.52 5.31
N ASP A 176 5.86 -9.80 5.69
CA ASP A 176 6.74 -10.84 5.12
C ASP A 176 6.53 -11.04 3.63
N GLU A 177 5.29 -10.87 3.13
CA GLU A 177 5.00 -10.90 1.70
C GLU A 177 5.79 -9.83 0.94
N GLY A 178 5.64 -8.57 1.34
CA GLY A 178 6.35 -7.45 0.72
C GLY A 178 7.87 -7.58 0.84
N ARG A 179 8.37 -8.05 1.99
CA ARG A 179 9.80 -8.30 2.22
C ARG A 179 10.34 -9.36 1.25
N CYS A 180 9.73 -10.55 1.23
CA CYS A 180 10.16 -11.67 0.38
C CYS A 180 10.01 -11.32 -1.12
N TYR A 181 8.92 -10.64 -1.50
CA TYR A 181 8.68 -10.23 -2.88
C TYR A 181 9.72 -9.20 -3.34
N ALA A 182 10.00 -8.16 -2.53
CA ALA A 182 11.02 -7.17 -2.83
C ALA A 182 12.41 -7.82 -3.00
N GLU A 183 12.80 -8.68 -2.06
CA GLU A 183 14.12 -9.31 -2.03
C GLU A 183 14.34 -10.30 -3.17
N HIS A 184 13.32 -11.05 -3.59
CA HIS A 184 13.53 -12.19 -4.48
C HIS A 184 12.88 -12.09 -5.86
N PHE A 185 11.83 -11.28 -6.06
CA PHE A 185 11.06 -11.40 -7.30
C PHE A 185 10.61 -10.08 -7.95
N SER A 186 10.43 -9.02 -7.17
CA SER A 186 9.75 -7.80 -7.63
C SER A 186 10.27 -7.18 -8.93
N GLN A 187 11.57 -7.02 -9.09
CA GLN A 187 12.17 -6.36 -10.26
C GLN A 187 12.11 -7.25 -11.50
N VAL A 188 12.31 -8.56 -11.29
CA VAL A 188 12.24 -9.57 -12.34
C VAL A 188 10.80 -9.73 -12.82
N ASP A 189 9.82 -9.74 -11.92
CA ASP A 189 8.39 -9.79 -12.26
C ASP A 189 7.93 -8.52 -13.00
N MET A 190 8.36 -7.33 -12.55
CA MET A 190 8.06 -6.08 -13.25
C MET A 190 8.63 -6.04 -14.67
N ALA A 191 9.89 -6.45 -14.86
CA ALA A 191 10.52 -6.49 -16.17
C ALA A 191 9.81 -7.50 -17.09
N TRP A 192 9.58 -8.72 -16.60
CA TRP A 192 8.90 -9.78 -17.35
C TRP A 192 7.47 -9.38 -17.77
N GLN A 193 6.68 -8.84 -16.84
CA GLN A 193 5.31 -8.41 -17.14
C GLN A 193 5.27 -7.20 -18.09
N SER A 194 6.26 -6.32 -18.05
CA SER A 194 6.36 -5.22 -19.02
C SER A 194 6.52 -5.74 -20.45
N ASP A 195 7.33 -6.79 -20.64
CA ASP A 195 7.59 -7.38 -21.95
C ASP A 195 6.45 -8.30 -22.44
N HIS A 196 5.66 -8.84 -21.50
CA HIS A 196 4.59 -9.79 -21.77
C HIS A 196 3.18 -9.27 -21.46
N ALA A 197 3.04 -7.96 -21.23
CA ALA A 197 1.73 -7.33 -21.07
C ALA A 197 0.88 -7.60 -22.32
N PRO A 198 -0.42 -7.89 -22.17
CA PRO A 198 -1.30 -8.06 -23.32
C PRO A 198 -1.27 -6.75 -24.13
N GLN A 199 -0.73 -6.81 -25.34
CA GLN A 199 -0.80 -5.66 -26.25
C GLN A 199 -2.28 -5.44 -26.59
N THR A 200 -2.88 -4.39 -26.04
CA THR A 200 -4.14 -3.87 -26.57
C THR A 200 -3.90 -3.39 -28.00
N THR A 201 -4.13 -4.26 -28.97
CA THR A 201 -4.24 -3.89 -30.38
C THR A 201 -5.46 -2.99 -30.52
N ILE A 202 -5.25 -1.67 -30.50
CA ILE A 202 -6.19 -0.73 -31.11
C ILE A 202 -5.98 -0.84 -32.63
N GLU A 203 -6.45 -1.94 -33.21
CA GLU A 203 -6.53 -2.06 -34.67
C GLU A 203 -7.68 -2.99 -35.06
N GLN A 204 -8.90 -2.42 -35.12
CA GLN A 204 -9.90 -2.66 -36.17
C GLN A 204 -11.17 -1.82 -35.92
N ALA A 205 -11.08 -0.54 -36.29
CA ALA A 205 -12.24 0.27 -36.65
C ALA A 205 -11.87 1.10 -37.89
N ARG A 206 -11.88 0.44 -39.05
CA ARG A 206 -12.08 1.06 -40.36
C ARG A 206 -13.02 0.19 -41.17
#